data_AF-A0A3D3PJC1-F1
#
_entry.id   AF-A0A3D3PJC1-F1
#
_cell.length_a   1.000
_cell.length_b   1.000
_cell.length_c   1.000
_cell.angle_alpha   90.00
_cell.angle_beta   90.00
_cell.angle_gamma   90.00
#
_symmetry.space_group_name_H-M   'P 1'
#
loop_
_entity.id
_entity.type
_entity.pdbx_description
1 polymer ?
#
loop_
_entity_poly.entity_id
_entity_poly.type
_entity_poly.pdbx_seq_one_letter_code
_entity_poly.pdbx_strand_id
1 'polypeptide(L)'
;GRVVGINSQIYSRTGGYQGVSFAIPIDVALRVKDEIVKTGKVVHARLGVTVQQLSQNLAESFKLKQPDGALVSSVTPGSAAAKAGLQPGDVILKFNNKPILASNDLPALVSMEDPGDKVTLDVWRGGKHIALNATLSEAKDSVAANDATTSDAHGGKLGVAVRALTPEEKSEANLASGVLVEQVTGRAERAGIEPGDVILAVNGTSVKTVNQLQSLVSKEGKQLALLIQRGQDKIFIPVGLG
;
A
#
# COMPACT_ATOMS: atom_id res chain seq x y z
N GLY A 1 16.11 -35.79 -14.67
CA GLY A 1 15.80 -34.35 -14.59
C GLY A 1 15.35 -34.02 -13.19
N ARG A 2 15.74 -32.87 -12.64
CA ARG A 2 15.22 -32.38 -11.35
C ARG A 2 13.97 -31.55 -11.61
N VAL A 3 12.94 -31.71 -10.78
CA VAL A 3 11.72 -30.90 -10.86
C VAL A 3 12.03 -29.52 -10.30
N VAL A 4 11.72 -28.46 -11.06
CA VAL A 4 11.97 -27.07 -10.66
C VAL A 4 10.69 -26.24 -10.49
N GLY A 5 9.56 -26.74 -11.00
CA GLY A 5 8.26 -26.10 -10.84
C GLY A 5 7.12 -26.91 -11.45
N ILE A 6 5.89 -26.48 -11.17
CA ILE A 6 4.65 -27.07 -11.67
C ILE A 6 3.95 -26.02 -12.55
N ASN A 7 3.65 -26.37 -13.80
CA ASN A 7 2.97 -25.45 -14.71
C ASN A 7 1.56 -25.15 -14.17
N SER A 8 1.25 -23.87 -13.99
CA SER A 8 0.01 -23.43 -13.35
C SER A 8 -0.87 -22.60 -14.26
N GLN A 9 -0.28 -21.89 -15.23
CA GLN A 9 -1.04 -21.02 -16.12
C GLN A 9 -0.32 -20.84 -17.46
N ILE A 10 -1.09 -20.68 -18.52
CA ILE A 10 -0.59 -20.20 -19.81
C ILE A 10 -1.15 -18.82 -20.09
N TYR A 11 -0.33 -17.93 -20.64
CA TYR A 11 -0.87 -16.70 -21.22
C TYR A 11 -1.44 -17.04 -22.60
N SER A 12 -2.76 -16.92 -22.76
CA SER A 12 -3.42 -17.22 -24.03
C SER A 12 -4.60 -16.28 -24.28
N ARG A 13 -4.64 -15.66 -25.46
CA ARG A 13 -5.81 -14.89 -25.92
C ARG A 13 -6.87 -15.75 -26.62
N THR A 14 -6.52 -16.97 -27.02
CA THR A 14 -7.36 -17.84 -27.88
C THR A 14 -7.59 -19.25 -27.29
N GLY A 15 -7.00 -19.56 -26.13
CA GLY A 15 -7.05 -20.88 -25.49
C GLY A 15 -5.90 -21.83 -25.88
N GLY A 16 -5.05 -21.47 -26.86
CA GLY A 16 -3.85 -22.24 -27.23
C GLY A 16 -2.56 -21.76 -26.56
N TYR A 17 -1.56 -22.62 -26.43
CA TYR A 17 -0.22 -22.24 -25.93
C TYR A 17 0.48 -21.29 -26.90
N GLN A 18 0.90 -20.11 -26.42
CA GLN A 18 1.55 -19.07 -27.23
C GLN A 18 3.01 -18.84 -26.83
N GLY A 19 3.70 -19.86 -26.31
CA GLY A 19 5.12 -19.76 -25.94
C GLY A 19 5.41 -19.21 -24.55
N VAL A 20 4.39 -18.80 -23.79
CA VAL A 20 4.54 -18.28 -22.42
C VAL A 20 3.72 -19.12 -21.44
N SER A 21 4.41 -19.67 -20.44
CA SER A 21 3.82 -20.45 -19.35
C SER A 21 4.37 -19.97 -18.00
N PHE A 22 3.51 -19.88 -17.00
CA PHE A 22 3.86 -19.55 -15.64
C PHE A 22 3.86 -20.81 -14.80
N ALA A 23 4.92 -21.00 -14.02
CA ALA A 23 5.08 -22.15 -13.14
C ALA A 23 5.15 -21.71 -11.68
N ILE A 24 4.49 -22.45 -10.81
CA ILE A 24 4.68 -22.36 -9.36
C ILE A 24 6.03 -23.01 -9.05
N PRO A 25 6.96 -22.32 -8.37
CA PRO A 25 8.24 -22.88 -7.97
C PRO A 25 8.07 -24.14 -7.12
N ILE A 26 8.93 -25.14 -7.29
CA ILE A 26 8.80 -26.43 -6.57
C ILE A 26 8.87 -26.26 -5.06
N ASP A 27 9.64 -25.29 -4.56
CA ASP A 27 9.76 -25.01 -3.12
C ASP A 27 8.41 -24.59 -2.50
N VAL A 28 7.63 -23.78 -3.23
CA VAL A 28 6.28 -23.37 -2.81
C VAL A 28 5.33 -24.57 -2.79
N ALA A 29 5.38 -25.42 -3.82
CA ALA A 29 4.53 -26.59 -3.92
C ALA A 29 4.84 -27.63 -2.81
N LEU A 30 6.12 -27.83 -2.49
CA LEU A 30 6.53 -28.73 -1.41
C LEU A 30 6.04 -28.25 -0.05
N ARG A 31 6.15 -26.94 0.24
CA ARG A 31 5.65 -26.34 1.49
C ARG A 31 4.15 -26.56 1.65
N VAL A 32 3.38 -26.21 0.61
CA VAL A 32 1.91 -26.38 0.60
C VAL A 32 1.51 -27.85 0.80
N LYS A 33 2.20 -28.78 0.14
CA LYS A 33 1.96 -30.22 0.30
C LYS A 33 2.24 -30.67 1.74
N ASP A 34 3.36 -30.26 2.33
CA ASP A 34 3.71 -30.63 3.71
C ASP A 34 2.70 -30.06 4.72
N GLU A 35 2.18 -28.86 4.47
CA GLU A 35 1.17 -28.23 5.31
C GLU A 35 -0.18 -28.95 5.23
N ILE A 36 -0.68 -29.23 4.02
CA ILE A 36 -1.92 -29.99 3.81
C ILE A 36 -1.85 -31.38 4.46
N VAL A 37 -0.72 -32.07 4.34
CA VAL A 37 -0.53 -33.40 4.95
C VAL A 37 -0.57 -33.33 6.48
N LYS A 38 -0.04 -32.26 7.09
CA LYS A 38 0.04 -32.12 8.55
C LYS A 38 -1.25 -31.63 9.20
N THR A 39 -1.90 -30.62 8.61
CA THR A 39 -2.99 -29.88 9.27
C THR A 39 -4.32 -29.99 8.51
N GLY A 40 -4.32 -30.54 7.29
CA GLY A 40 -5.48 -30.62 6.42
C GLY A 40 -5.90 -29.29 5.79
N LYS A 41 -5.21 -28.18 6.09
CA LYS A 41 -5.49 -26.83 5.56
C LYS A 41 -4.19 -26.02 5.43
N VAL A 42 -4.15 -25.11 4.46
CA VAL A 42 -3.04 -24.17 4.30
C VAL A 42 -3.38 -22.88 5.05
N VAL A 43 -2.50 -22.44 5.94
CA VAL A 43 -2.59 -21.20 6.69
C VAL A 43 -1.49 -20.26 6.20
N HIS A 44 -1.89 -19.18 5.54
CA HIS A 44 -0.94 -18.19 5.07
C HIS A 44 -0.60 -17.19 6.17
N ALA A 45 0.68 -16.78 6.22
CA ALA A 45 1.09 -15.66 7.05
C ALA A 45 0.57 -14.34 6.46
N ARG A 46 0.23 -13.39 7.34
CA ARG A 46 -0.24 -12.06 6.99
C ARG A 46 0.36 -11.02 7.93
N LEU A 47 0.88 -9.95 7.33
CA LEU A 47 1.40 -8.79 8.03
C LEU A 47 0.29 -7.79 8.42
N GLY A 48 -0.76 -7.68 7.59
CA GLY A 48 -1.92 -6.82 7.84
C GLY A 48 -1.71 -5.37 7.40
N VAL A 49 -1.10 -5.20 6.22
CA VAL A 49 -0.95 -3.91 5.53
C VAL A 49 -1.59 -3.96 4.16
N THR A 50 -2.09 -2.81 3.71
CA THR A 50 -2.34 -2.55 2.30
C THR A 50 -1.15 -1.76 1.77
N VAL A 51 -0.58 -2.24 0.67
CA VAL A 51 0.56 -1.59 0.02
C VAL A 51 0.20 -1.11 -1.37
N GLN A 52 0.88 -0.06 -1.81
CA GLN A 52 0.75 0.56 -3.10
C GLN A 52 2.14 0.63 -3.76
N GLN A 53 2.18 0.51 -5.08
CA GLN A 53 3.39 0.72 -5.86
C GLN A 53 3.88 2.17 -5.70
N LEU A 54 5.18 2.34 -5.45
CA LEU A 54 5.79 3.66 -5.39
C LEU A 54 6.07 4.15 -6.82
N SER A 55 5.53 5.32 -7.16
CA SER A 55 5.87 6.03 -8.39
C SER A 55 6.99 7.04 -8.15
N GLN A 56 7.66 7.50 -9.21
CA GLN A 56 8.69 8.54 -9.11
C GLN A 56 8.19 9.79 -8.36
N ASN A 57 6.97 10.21 -8.65
CA ASN A 57 6.33 11.37 -8.01
C ASN A 57 6.08 11.17 -6.50
N LEU A 58 5.65 9.97 -6.11
CA LEU A 58 5.50 9.63 -4.69
C LEU A 58 6.87 9.55 -4.01
N ALA A 59 7.88 8.95 -4.65
CA ALA A 59 9.23 8.87 -4.12
C ALA A 59 9.82 10.26 -3.81
N GLU A 60 9.65 11.22 -4.73
CA GLU A 60 10.06 12.61 -4.53
C GLU A 60 9.34 13.27 -3.35
N SER A 61 8.03 13.03 -3.21
CA SER A 61 7.22 13.55 -2.10
C SER A 61 7.70 13.02 -0.73
N PHE A 62 8.17 11.77 -0.69
CA PHE A 62 8.74 11.14 0.51
C PHE A 62 10.27 11.32 0.62
N LYS A 63 10.89 12.12 -0.26
CA LYS A 63 12.33 12.40 -0.31
C LYS A 63 13.21 11.15 -0.49
N LEU A 64 12.68 10.15 -1.18
CA LEU A 64 13.39 8.95 -1.60
C LEU A 64 14.18 9.24 -2.88
N LYS A 65 15.37 8.62 -3.00
CA LYS A 65 16.22 8.77 -4.19
C LYS A 65 15.72 7.94 -5.38
N GLN A 66 15.07 6.82 -5.09
CA GLN A 66 14.60 5.85 -6.06
C GLN A 66 13.16 5.46 -5.73
N PRO A 67 12.32 5.15 -6.73
CA PRO A 67 10.94 4.70 -6.55
C PRO A 67 10.87 3.21 -6.17
N ASP A 68 11.81 2.75 -5.35
CA ASP A 68 11.88 1.37 -4.89
C ASP A 68 11.11 1.22 -3.57
N GLY A 69 10.50 0.05 -3.40
CA GLY A 69 9.83 -0.33 -2.16
C GLY A 69 8.30 -0.39 -2.26
N ALA A 70 7.70 -0.78 -1.14
CA ALA A 70 6.25 -0.88 -1.01
C ALA A 70 5.73 0.24 -0.10
N LEU A 71 4.94 1.17 -0.64
CA LEU A 71 4.33 2.26 0.13
C LEU A 71 3.13 1.72 0.91
N VAL A 72 3.13 1.87 2.23
CA VAL A 72 2.04 1.44 3.09
C VAL A 72 0.90 2.45 3.01
N SER A 73 -0.21 2.09 2.36
CA SER A 73 -1.41 2.93 2.27
C SER A 73 -2.30 2.81 3.50
N SER A 74 -2.39 1.61 4.08
CA SER A 74 -3.15 1.38 5.30
C SER A 74 -2.57 0.24 6.15
N VAL A 75 -2.85 0.31 7.44
CA VAL A 75 -2.48 -0.73 8.41
C VAL A 75 -3.76 -1.19 9.11
N THR A 76 -4.02 -2.49 9.09
CA THR A 76 -5.19 -3.06 9.75
C THR A 76 -5.02 -2.96 11.28
N PRO A 77 -5.97 -2.37 12.03
CA PRO A 77 -5.89 -2.31 13.49
C PRO A 77 -5.75 -3.71 14.11
N GLY A 78 -4.87 -3.83 15.12
CA GLY A 78 -4.62 -5.11 15.81
C GLY A 78 -3.78 -6.13 15.04
N SER A 79 -3.36 -5.83 13.80
CA SER A 79 -2.49 -6.68 12.98
C SER A 79 -1.05 -6.76 13.50
N ALA A 80 -0.28 -7.69 12.94
CA ALA A 80 1.17 -7.79 13.12
C ALA A 80 1.88 -6.46 12.81
N ALA A 81 1.51 -5.79 11.72
CA ALA A 81 2.04 -4.49 11.34
C ALA A 81 1.74 -3.39 12.35
N ALA A 82 0.49 -3.31 12.82
CA ALA A 82 0.10 -2.33 13.83
C ALA A 82 0.89 -2.52 15.13
N LYS A 83 1.07 -3.78 15.56
CA LYS A 83 1.86 -4.13 16.75
C LYS A 83 3.35 -3.83 16.58
N ALA A 84 3.87 -3.97 15.35
CA ALA A 84 5.24 -3.62 14.98
C ALA A 84 5.48 -2.10 14.89
N GLY A 85 4.42 -1.29 14.92
CA GLY A 85 4.51 0.17 14.83
C GLY A 85 4.63 0.70 13.39
N LEU A 86 4.24 -0.09 12.39
CA LEU A 86 4.07 0.41 11.01
C LEU A 86 2.95 1.44 10.95
N GLN A 87 3.12 2.43 10.08
CA GLN A 87 2.19 3.54 9.92
C GLN A 87 1.89 3.79 8.43
N PRO A 88 0.69 4.28 8.09
CA PRO A 88 0.42 4.76 6.74
C PRO A 88 1.41 5.86 6.33
N GLY A 89 1.97 5.76 5.12
CA GLY A 89 3.01 6.66 4.61
C GLY A 89 4.45 6.14 4.82
N ASP A 90 4.61 4.99 5.45
CA ASP A 90 5.87 4.26 5.48
C ASP A 90 6.19 3.64 4.12
N VAL A 91 7.46 3.67 3.71
CA VAL A 91 7.92 2.91 2.54
C VAL A 91 8.80 1.76 3.01
N ILE A 92 8.36 0.52 2.77
CA ILE A 92 9.13 -0.68 3.12
C ILE A 92 10.17 -0.91 2.03
N LEU A 93 11.44 -0.81 2.39
CA LEU A 93 12.58 -0.96 1.48
C LEU A 93 13.21 -2.36 1.56
N LYS A 94 13.14 -3.01 2.72
CA LYS A 94 13.61 -4.39 2.89
C LYS A 94 12.68 -5.21 3.78
N PHE A 95 12.60 -6.48 3.45
CA PHE A 95 11.95 -7.51 4.25
C PHE A 95 12.99 -8.59 4.59
N ASN A 96 13.25 -8.77 5.88
CA ASN A 96 14.40 -9.49 6.41
C ASN A 96 15.71 -8.95 5.80
N ASN A 97 16.38 -9.77 5.00
CA ASN A 97 17.60 -9.40 4.27
C ASN A 97 17.37 -9.22 2.76
N LYS A 98 16.12 -9.20 2.32
CA LYS A 98 15.75 -9.09 0.90
C LYS A 98 15.27 -7.68 0.57
N PRO A 99 15.81 -7.02 -0.46
CA PRO A 99 15.31 -5.73 -0.93
C PRO A 99 13.92 -5.89 -1.53
N ILE A 100 13.07 -4.89 -1.31
CA ILE A 100 11.76 -4.75 -1.95
C ILE A 100 11.91 -3.74 -3.07
N LEU A 101 11.72 -4.17 -4.32
CA LEU A 101 11.82 -3.30 -5.48
C LEU A 101 10.43 -2.85 -5.95
N ALA A 102 9.43 -3.75 -5.82
CA ALA A 102 8.06 -3.49 -6.18
C ALA A 102 7.08 -3.83 -5.05
N SER A 103 5.88 -3.26 -5.07
CA SER A 103 4.83 -3.54 -4.09
C SER A 103 4.44 -5.01 -4.03
N ASN A 104 4.57 -5.73 -5.15
CA ASN A 104 4.21 -7.14 -5.27
C ASN A 104 5.23 -8.08 -4.62
N ASP A 105 6.45 -7.61 -4.37
CA ASP A 105 7.47 -8.41 -3.70
C ASP A 105 7.08 -8.69 -2.24
N LEU A 106 6.48 -7.71 -1.56
CA LEU A 106 6.15 -7.83 -0.15
C LEU A 106 5.10 -8.94 0.13
N PRO A 107 3.93 -8.98 -0.56
CA PRO A 107 2.98 -10.09 -0.40
C PRO A 107 3.59 -11.45 -0.73
N ALA A 108 4.42 -11.53 -1.77
CA ALA A 108 5.08 -12.78 -2.17
C ALA A 108 6.04 -13.27 -1.08
N LEU A 109 6.86 -12.38 -0.52
CA LEU A 109 7.80 -12.71 0.55
C LEU A 109 7.09 -13.09 1.85
N VAL A 110 6.04 -12.34 2.25
CA VAL A 110 5.25 -12.67 3.44
C VAL A 110 4.58 -14.03 3.31
N SER A 111 4.14 -14.41 2.10
CA SER A 111 3.49 -15.70 1.83
C SER A 111 4.45 -16.91 1.89
N MET A 112 5.77 -16.67 1.89
CA MET A 112 6.79 -17.71 2.03
C MET A 112 7.15 -18.00 3.50
N GLU A 113 6.82 -17.09 4.41
CA GLU A 113 7.08 -17.24 5.85
C GLU A 113 5.89 -17.93 6.55
N ASP A 114 6.12 -18.48 7.73
CA ASP A 114 5.09 -19.15 8.51
C ASP A 114 4.40 -18.19 9.49
N PRO A 115 3.11 -18.40 9.80
CA PRO A 115 2.44 -17.65 10.86
C PRO A 115 3.17 -17.82 12.20
N GLY A 116 3.46 -16.70 12.88
CA GLY A 116 4.23 -16.68 14.12
C GLY A 116 5.71 -16.34 13.95
N ASP A 117 6.22 -16.34 12.71
CA ASP A 117 7.62 -15.97 12.44
C ASP A 117 7.88 -14.50 12.75
N LYS A 118 9.07 -14.24 13.29
CA LYS A 118 9.58 -12.89 13.53
C LYS A 118 10.34 -12.43 12.30
N VAL A 119 9.86 -11.35 11.70
CA VAL A 119 10.47 -10.74 10.52
C VAL A 119 10.94 -9.32 10.82
N THR A 120 12.03 -8.92 10.18
CA THR A 120 12.59 -7.57 10.30
C THR A 120 12.24 -6.77 9.05
N LEU A 121 11.79 -5.54 9.22
CA LEU A 121 11.43 -4.62 8.15
C LEU A 121 12.33 -3.39 8.22
N ASP A 122 12.95 -3.03 7.09
CA ASP A 122 13.63 -1.74 6.95
C ASP A 122 12.67 -0.76 6.26
N VAL A 123 12.30 0.29 6.97
CA VAL A 123 11.26 1.23 6.59
C VAL A 123 11.83 2.63 6.49
N TRP A 124 11.45 3.33 5.43
CA TRP A 124 11.68 4.76 5.28
C TRP A 124 10.50 5.56 5.83
N ARG A 125 10.77 6.35 6.86
CA ARG A 125 9.77 7.24 7.49
C ARG A 125 10.38 8.61 7.72
N GLY A 126 9.76 9.65 7.16
CA GLY A 126 10.17 11.05 7.39
C GLY A 126 11.62 11.34 7.02
N GLY A 127 12.18 10.65 6.02
CA GLY A 127 13.57 10.85 5.57
C GLY A 127 14.62 10.01 6.28
N LYS A 128 14.23 9.01 7.08
CA LYS A 128 15.15 8.16 7.86
C LYS A 128 14.80 6.68 7.72
N HIS A 129 15.82 5.83 7.82
CA HIS A 129 15.66 4.38 7.96
C HIS A 129 15.27 4.01 9.38
N ILE A 130 14.27 3.16 9.51
CA ILE A 130 13.76 2.62 10.77
C ILE A 130 13.64 1.11 10.61
N ALA A 131 14.35 0.37 11.45
CA ALA A 131 14.19 -1.08 11.53
C ALA A 131 13.04 -1.41 12.49
N LEU A 132 12.04 -2.15 12.00
CA LEU A 132 10.90 -2.63 12.78
C LEU A 132 10.91 -4.15 12.81
N ASN A 133 10.51 -4.74 13.92
CA ASN A 133 10.35 -6.19 14.03
C ASN A 133 8.85 -6.50 14.14
N ALA A 134 8.34 -7.34 13.24
CA ALA A 134 6.96 -7.78 13.22
C ALA A 134 6.88 -9.28 13.44
N THR A 135 5.88 -9.73 14.19
CA THR A 135 5.55 -11.15 14.30
C THR A 135 4.36 -11.43 13.40
N LEU A 136 4.51 -12.25 12.37
CA LEU A 136 3.45 -12.53 11.42
C LEU A 136 2.26 -13.23 12.08
N SER A 137 1.06 -12.90 11.63
CA SER A 137 -0.21 -13.49 12.12
C SER A 137 -0.88 -14.31 11.03
N GLU A 138 -1.73 -15.25 11.40
CA GLU A 138 -2.51 -16.02 10.42
C GLU A 138 -3.43 -15.11 9.59
N ALA A 139 -3.49 -15.37 8.29
CA ALA A 139 -4.44 -14.72 7.40
C ALA A 139 -5.86 -15.21 7.70
N LYS A 140 -6.64 -14.42 8.44
CA LYS A 140 -8.12 -14.49 8.35
C LYS A 140 -8.55 -13.77 7.08
N ASP A 141 -9.37 -14.44 6.28
CA ASP A 141 -9.81 -14.00 4.95
C ASP A 141 -10.37 -12.57 4.97
N SER A 142 -9.63 -11.66 4.36
CA SER A 142 -10.15 -10.38 3.86
C SER A 142 -9.15 -9.86 2.84
N VAL A 143 -9.30 -10.30 1.60
CA VAL A 143 -8.47 -9.86 0.48
C VAL A 143 -8.99 -8.50 0.03
N ALA A 144 -8.20 -7.45 0.22
CA ALA A 144 -8.36 -6.19 -0.48
C ALA A 144 -7.02 -5.91 -1.17
N ALA A 145 -6.86 -6.52 -2.35
CA ALA A 145 -5.84 -6.19 -3.30
C ALA A 145 -6.46 -5.14 -4.24
N ASN A 146 -5.94 -3.92 -4.23
CA ASN A 146 -6.31 -2.92 -5.23
C ASN A 146 -5.06 -2.49 -5.98
N ASP A 147 -4.95 -3.02 -7.21
CA ASP A 147 -4.10 -2.52 -8.27
C ASP A 147 -4.61 -1.13 -8.69
N ALA A 148 -3.75 -0.12 -8.63
CA ALA A 148 -4.01 1.18 -9.23
C ALA A 148 -2.97 1.44 -10.33
N THR A 149 -3.45 1.36 -11.56
CA THR A 149 -2.77 1.70 -12.83
C THR A 149 -2.32 3.16 -12.90
N THR A 150 -1.17 3.37 -13.54
CA THR A 150 -0.46 4.65 -13.80
C THR A 150 -1.03 5.45 -14.99
N SER A 151 -0.90 6.78 -14.99
CA SER A 151 -0.81 7.67 -16.17
C SER A 151 -0.35 9.10 -15.81
N ASP A 152 0.38 9.75 -16.74
CA ASP A 152 1.33 10.86 -16.58
C ASP A 152 0.79 12.33 -16.58
N ALA A 153 1.52 13.17 -15.82
CA ALA A 153 1.92 14.60 -15.96
C ALA A 153 0.97 15.75 -16.45
N HIS A 154 0.89 16.83 -15.64
CA HIS A 154 1.23 18.28 -15.91
C HIS A 154 0.41 19.34 -15.08
N GLY A 155 1.03 19.94 -14.04
CA GLY A 155 0.95 21.35 -13.51
C GLY A 155 -0.33 22.10 -13.01
N GLY A 156 -0.23 22.88 -11.89
CA GLY A 156 -1.05 24.13 -11.62
C GLY A 156 -2.33 24.21 -10.67
N LYS A 157 -2.25 24.85 -9.46
CA LYS A 157 -2.99 24.94 -8.12
C LYS A 157 -4.15 24.00 -7.65
N LEU A 158 -4.04 23.44 -6.41
CA LEU A 158 -4.75 22.23 -5.89
C LEU A 158 -6.26 22.16 -6.11
N GLY A 159 -6.99 23.28 -6.10
CA GLY A 159 -8.40 23.36 -6.52
C GLY A 159 -9.39 22.49 -5.75
N VAL A 160 -9.12 22.16 -4.48
CA VAL A 160 -10.05 21.40 -3.63
C VAL A 160 -10.86 22.34 -2.73
N ALA A 161 -12.19 22.22 -2.73
CA ALA A 161 -13.07 22.73 -1.68
C ALA A 161 -13.34 21.59 -0.68
N VAL A 162 -12.97 21.82 0.58
CA VAL A 162 -12.97 20.80 1.62
C VAL A 162 -13.73 21.25 2.86
N ARG A 163 -14.44 20.32 3.50
CA ARG A 163 -15.18 20.51 4.76
C ARG A 163 -14.75 19.49 5.81
N ALA A 164 -14.77 19.86 7.08
CA ALA A 164 -14.56 18.89 8.16
C ALA A 164 -15.72 17.86 8.21
N LEU A 165 -15.40 16.57 8.41
CA LEU A 165 -16.44 15.53 8.55
C LEU A 165 -17.32 15.78 9.79
N THR A 166 -18.63 15.54 9.65
CA THR A 166 -19.56 15.54 10.79
C THR A 166 -19.31 14.32 11.70
N PRO A 167 -19.76 14.35 12.96
CA PRO A 167 -19.66 13.20 13.85
C PRO A 167 -20.38 11.94 13.33
N GLU A 168 -21.49 12.08 12.60
CA GLU A 168 -22.18 10.94 11.99
C GLU A 168 -21.37 10.30 10.85
N GLU A 169 -20.83 11.12 9.94
CA GLU A 169 -20.00 10.67 8.81
C GLU A 169 -18.72 9.94 9.28
N LYS A 170 -18.14 10.37 10.40
CA LYS A 170 -16.99 9.70 11.02
C LYS A 170 -17.32 8.29 11.52
N SER A 171 -18.52 8.12 12.06
CA SER A 171 -18.98 6.83 12.57
C SER A 171 -19.31 5.86 11.42
N GLU A 172 -19.92 6.35 10.34
CA GLU A 172 -20.24 5.52 9.17
C GLU A 172 -18.99 5.07 8.40
N ALA A 173 -18.01 5.97 8.27
CA ALA A 173 -16.77 5.68 7.54
C ALA A 173 -15.71 4.95 8.40
N ASN A 174 -15.98 4.64 9.67
CA ASN A 174 -15.00 4.14 10.65
C ASN A 174 -13.70 4.98 10.69
N LEU A 175 -13.86 6.30 10.63
CA LEU A 175 -12.76 7.26 10.52
C LEU A 175 -12.60 8.08 11.81
N ALA A 176 -11.40 8.04 12.38
CA ALA A 176 -11.06 8.87 13.54
C ALA A 176 -10.90 10.35 13.20
N SER A 177 -10.52 10.66 11.96
CA SER A 177 -10.27 12.03 11.47
C SER A 177 -10.16 12.08 9.96
N GLY A 178 -10.48 13.23 9.36
CA GLY A 178 -10.30 13.49 7.95
C GLY A 178 -11.01 14.77 7.53
N VAL A 179 -10.81 15.18 6.28
CA VAL A 179 -11.48 16.32 5.67
C VAL A 179 -12.18 15.83 4.40
N LEU A 180 -13.50 16.01 4.32
CA LEU A 180 -14.32 15.61 3.18
C LEU A 180 -14.11 16.58 2.02
N VAL A 181 -14.01 16.04 0.82
CA VAL A 181 -13.92 16.77 -0.42
C VAL A 181 -15.33 17.00 -0.98
N GLU A 182 -15.80 18.24 -0.98
CA GLU A 182 -17.14 18.58 -1.50
C GLU A 182 -17.11 18.94 -2.98
N GLN A 183 -16.07 19.68 -3.38
CA GLN A 183 -15.84 20.01 -4.77
C GLN A 183 -14.37 19.93 -5.09
N VAL A 184 -14.08 19.48 -6.30
CA VAL A 184 -12.74 19.37 -6.83
C VAL A 184 -12.70 20.07 -8.16
N THR A 185 -11.66 20.86 -8.34
CA THR A 185 -11.32 21.58 -9.56
C THR A 185 -9.79 21.58 -9.69
N GLY A 186 -9.26 22.00 -10.82
CA GLY A 186 -7.83 22.32 -10.93
C GLY A 186 -6.91 21.10 -10.77
N ARG A 187 -5.87 21.16 -9.91
CA ARG A 187 -4.88 20.05 -9.81
C ARG A 187 -5.45 18.79 -9.20
N ALA A 188 -6.33 18.90 -8.21
CA ALA A 188 -6.83 17.73 -7.51
C ALA A 188 -7.69 16.86 -8.40
N GLU A 189 -8.50 17.48 -9.26
CA GLU A 189 -9.32 16.76 -10.23
C GLU A 189 -8.45 15.94 -11.18
N ARG A 190 -7.40 16.59 -11.68
CA ARG A 190 -6.44 16.00 -12.60
C ARG A 190 -5.52 14.98 -11.95
N ALA A 191 -5.31 15.07 -10.64
CA ALA A 191 -4.62 14.05 -9.86
C ALA A 191 -5.52 12.83 -9.59
N GLY A 192 -6.80 12.89 -9.97
CA GLY A 192 -7.76 11.81 -9.80
C GLY A 192 -8.52 11.86 -8.48
N ILE A 193 -8.56 13.00 -7.80
CA ILE A 193 -9.39 13.21 -6.61
C ILE A 193 -10.81 13.53 -7.07
N GLU A 194 -11.80 12.93 -6.42
CA GLU A 194 -13.21 13.05 -6.75
C GLU A 194 -14.00 13.67 -5.60
N PRO A 195 -15.13 14.34 -5.88
CA PRO A 195 -16.09 14.71 -4.85
C PRO A 195 -16.55 13.48 -4.06
N GLY A 196 -16.55 13.58 -2.73
CA GLY A 196 -16.85 12.48 -1.82
C GLY A 196 -15.61 11.76 -1.27
N ASP A 197 -14.41 12.02 -1.81
CA ASP A 197 -13.16 11.52 -1.22
C ASP A 197 -12.92 12.16 0.16
N VAL A 198 -12.33 11.40 1.08
CA VAL A 198 -11.94 11.91 2.40
C VAL A 198 -10.41 11.97 2.52
N ILE A 199 -9.86 13.16 2.71
CA ILE A 199 -8.42 13.36 2.91
C ILE A 199 -8.06 13.02 4.36
N LEU A 200 -7.18 12.04 4.55
CA LEU A 200 -6.76 11.53 5.86
C LEU A 200 -5.36 12.00 6.27
N ALA A 201 -4.43 12.12 5.31
CA ALA A 201 -3.05 12.50 5.58
C ALA A 201 -2.39 13.22 4.39
N VAL A 202 -1.34 13.99 4.68
CA VAL A 202 -0.45 14.65 3.71
C VAL A 202 0.98 14.20 4.01
N ASN A 203 1.66 13.59 3.04
CA ASN A 203 3.03 13.05 3.18
C ASN A 203 3.20 12.17 4.44
N GLY A 204 2.19 11.35 4.76
CA GLY A 204 2.19 10.49 5.96
C GLY A 204 1.81 11.20 7.28
N THR A 205 1.60 12.52 7.27
CA THR A 205 1.13 13.26 8.46
C THR A 205 -0.39 13.34 8.48
N SER A 206 -1.01 12.81 9.54
CA SER A 206 -2.48 12.80 9.70
C SER A 206 -3.08 14.20 9.80
N VAL A 207 -4.18 14.43 9.08
CA VAL A 207 -4.90 15.70 9.02
C VAL A 207 -6.27 15.56 9.69
N LYS A 208 -6.54 16.45 10.66
CA LYS A 208 -7.81 16.49 11.39
C LYS A 208 -8.69 17.68 11.05
N THR A 209 -8.10 18.78 10.58
CA THR A 209 -8.81 20.04 10.33
C THR A 209 -8.40 20.65 9.00
N VAL A 210 -9.28 21.48 8.43
CA VAL A 210 -9.04 22.22 7.19
C VAL A 210 -7.81 23.14 7.32
N ASN A 211 -7.65 23.82 8.46
CA ASN A 211 -6.51 24.70 8.72
C ASN A 211 -5.17 23.93 8.77
N GLN A 212 -5.19 22.70 9.30
CA GLN A 212 -4.02 21.83 9.32
C GLN A 212 -3.66 21.38 7.90
N LEU A 213 -4.66 21.02 7.08
CA LEU A 213 -4.46 20.67 5.67
C LEU A 213 -3.78 21.83 4.92
N GLN A 214 -4.32 23.04 5.02
CA GLN A 214 -3.79 24.22 4.35
C GLN A 214 -2.36 24.53 4.80
N SER A 215 -2.07 24.38 6.09
CA SER A 215 -0.73 24.60 6.66
C SER A 215 0.30 23.58 6.16
N LEU A 216 -0.09 22.30 6.03
CA LEU A 216 0.78 21.25 5.51
C LEU A 216 1.02 21.44 4.02
N VAL A 217 -0.03 21.70 3.24
CA VAL A 217 0.06 21.98 1.80
C VAL A 217 0.96 23.20 1.52
N SER A 218 0.89 24.25 2.35
CA SER A 218 1.70 25.46 2.16
C SER A 218 3.17 25.28 2.57
N LYS A 219 3.46 24.29 3.44
CA LYS A 219 4.83 23.93 3.85
C LYS A 219 5.50 23.01 2.84
N GLU A 220 4.72 22.25 2.09
CA GLU A 220 5.23 21.27 1.13
C GLU A 220 5.55 21.92 -0.22
N GLY A 221 6.60 21.40 -0.86
CA GLY A 221 7.27 22.03 -2.00
C GLY A 221 6.62 21.72 -3.36
N LYS A 222 7.37 21.08 -4.26
CA LYS A 222 6.95 20.84 -5.66
C LYS A 222 5.98 19.67 -5.82
N GLN A 223 5.99 18.71 -4.90
CA GLN A 223 5.16 17.51 -4.93
C GLN A 223 4.67 17.18 -3.51
N LEU A 224 3.46 16.64 -3.39
CA LEU A 224 2.92 16.09 -2.14
C LEU A 224 2.11 14.83 -2.42
N ALA A 225 2.03 13.94 -1.44
CA ALA A 225 1.22 12.74 -1.47
C ALA A 225 0.02 12.91 -0.52
N LEU A 226 -1.20 12.86 -1.06
CA LEU A 226 -2.43 12.85 -0.26
C LEU A 226 -2.89 11.42 -0.04
N LEU A 227 -3.08 11.03 1.21
CA LEU A 227 -3.81 9.82 1.54
C LEU A 227 -5.29 10.16 1.54
N ILE A 228 -6.02 9.62 0.57
CA ILE A 228 -7.47 9.74 0.48
C ILE A 228 -8.14 8.41 0.81
N GLN A 229 -9.39 8.49 1.26
CA GLN A 229 -10.29 7.35 1.33
C GLN A 229 -11.43 7.53 0.33
N ARG A 230 -11.58 6.54 -0.56
CA ARG A 230 -12.66 6.44 -1.53
C ARG A 230 -13.46 5.18 -1.22
N GLY A 231 -14.68 5.36 -0.72
CA GLY A 231 -15.46 4.24 -0.17
C GLY A 231 -14.74 3.58 1.02
N GLN A 232 -14.30 2.34 0.85
CA GLN A 232 -13.52 1.58 1.85
C GLN A 232 -12.01 1.59 1.58
N ASP A 233 -11.59 2.06 0.42
CA ASP A 233 -10.20 1.98 -0.02
C ASP A 233 -9.41 3.22 0.39
N LYS A 234 -8.16 3.00 0.81
CA LYS A 234 -7.22 4.06 1.18
C LYS A 234 -6.07 4.09 0.17
N ILE A 235 -5.90 5.23 -0.49
CA ILE A 235 -5.01 5.37 -1.65
C ILE A 235 -4.16 6.63 -1.48
N PHE A 236 -2.86 6.51 -1.77
CA PHE A 236 -1.98 7.67 -1.90
C PHE A 236 -2.04 8.23 -3.32
N ILE A 237 -2.52 9.46 -3.45
CA ILE A 237 -2.53 10.21 -4.70
C ILE A 237 -1.41 11.25 -4.69
N PRO A 238 -0.44 11.17 -5.62
CA PRO A 238 0.54 12.23 -5.80
C PRO A 238 -0.12 13.46 -6.43
N VAL A 239 0.08 14.62 -5.82
CA VAL A 239 -0.36 15.90 -6.36
C VAL A 239 0.85 16.80 -6.57
N GLY A 240 1.11 17.16 -7.82
CA GLY A 240 2.16 18.11 -8.19
C GLY A 240 1.75 19.54 -7.87
N LEU A 241 2.51 20.23 -7.04
CA LEU A 241 2.35 21.66 -6.71
C LEU A 241 3.11 22.60 -7.66
N GLY A 242 3.97 22.05 -8.54
CA GLY A 242 4.53 22.72 -9.72
C GLY A 242 3.61 22.52 -10.90
#